data_AF-A0A2N8M573-F1
#
_entry.id   AF-A0A2N8M573-F1
#
_cell.length_a   1.000
_cell.length_b   1.000
_cell.length_c   1.000
_cell.angle_alpha   90.00
_cell.angle_beta   90.00
_cell.angle_gamma   90.00
#
_symmetry.space_group_name_H-M   'P 1'
#
loop_
_entity.id
_entity.type
_entity.pdbx_description
1 polymer ?
#
loop_
_entity_poly.entity_id
_entity_poly.type
_entity_poly.pdbx_seq_one_letter_code
_entity_poly.pdbx_strand_id
1 'polypeptide(L)' 'MSSPSVQAKKAYFAKVRKANYSASLRLEGFVVQKDGAVKKHASREAAVIAHTRQVKTKA' A
#
# COMPACT_ATOMS: atom_id res chain seq x y z
N MET A 1 -1.83 -28.23 22.55
CA MET A 1 -1.71 -26.88 21.97
C MET A 1 -3.06 -26.19 22.13
N SER A 2 -3.14 -25.06 22.84
CA SER A 2 -4.39 -24.31 22.98
C SER A 2 -4.69 -23.54 21.70
N SER A 3 -5.98 -23.44 21.35
CA SER A 3 -6.40 -22.65 20.19
C SER A 3 -6.19 -21.15 20.47
N PRO A 4 -5.56 -20.39 19.55
CA PRO A 4 -5.35 -18.97 19.74
C PRO A 4 -6.69 -18.22 19.79
N SER A 5 -6.77 -17.26 20.72
CA SER A 5 -7.95 -16.42 20.88
C SER A 5 -8.21 -15.54 19.65
N VAL A 6 -9.44 -15.05 19.53
CA VAL A 6 -9.81 -14.12 18.44
C VAL A 6 -8.97 -12.84 18.51
N GLN A 7 -8.69 -12.31 19.70
CA GLN A 7 -7.80 -11.15 19.83
C GLN A 7 -6.38 -11.46 19.35
N ALA A 8 -5.83 -12.62 19.68
CA ALA A 8 -4.48 -13.02 19.24
C ALA A 8 -4.39 -13.09 17.70
N LYS A 9 -5.42 -13.64 17.04
CA LYS A 9 -5.50 -13.68 15.57
C LYS A 9 -5.54 -12.28 14.96
N LYS A 10 -6.34 -11.36 15.52
CA LYS A 10 -6.43 -9.96 15.07
C LYS A 10 -5.10 -9.22 15.23
N ALA A 11 -4.43 -9.39 16.37
CA ALA A 11 -3.13 -8.78 16.64
C ALA A 11 -2.06 -9.27 15.65
N TYR A 12 -2.05 -10.58 15.39
CA TYR A 12 -1.14 -11.16 14.39
C TYR A 12 -1.41 -10.60 13.00
N PHE A 13 -2.67 -10.56 12.56
CA PHE A 13 -3.04 -9.98 11.26
C PHE A 13 -2.60 -8.52 11.14
N ALA A 14 -2.84 -7.69 12.16
CA ALA A 14 -2.42 -6.29 12.17
C ALA A 14 -0.90 -6.13 12.01
N LYS A 15 -0.11 -7.03 12.63
CA LYS A 15 1.35 -7.07 12.53
C LYS A 15 1.83 -7.41 11.12
N VAL A 16 1.24 -8.41 10.46
CA VAL A 16 1.81 -8.97 9.22
C VAL A 16 1.17 -8.47 7.93
N ARG A 17 -0.04 -7.90 7.97
CA ARG A 17 -0.83 -7.58 6.76
C ARG A 17 -0.11 -6.73 5.72
N LYS A 18 0.65 -5.71 6.15
CA LYS A 18 1.36 -4.81 5.22
C LYS A 18 2.52 -5.53 4.53
N ALA A 19 3.32 -6.26 5.30
CA ALA A 19 4.45 -7.03 4.78
C ALA A 19 3.95 -8.10 3.79
N ASN A 20 2.90 -8.83 4.15
CA ASN A 20 2.32 -9.87 3.29
C ASN A 20 1.77 -9.29 1.98
N TYR A 21 1.03 -8.18 2.04
CA TYR A 21 0.54 -7.50 0.83
C TYR A 21 1.69 -7.05 -0.07
N SER A 22 2.74 -6.47 0.50
CA SER A 22 3.94 -6.07 -0.25
C SER A 22 4.63 -7.27 -0.91
N ALA A 23 4.64 -8.44 -0.24
CA ALA A 23 5.21 -9.67 -0.79
C ALA A 23 4.36 -10.22 -1.93
N SER A 24 3.04 -10.25 -1.78
CA SER A 24 2.10 -10.65 -2.84
C SER A 24 2.29 -9.82 -4.10
N LEU A 25 2.38 -8.50 -3.98
CA LEU A 25 2.64 -7.62 -5.12
C LEU A 25 3.98 -7.94 -5.83
N ARG A 26 5.03 -8.31 -5.08
CA ARG A 26 6.31 -8.72 -5.68
C ARG A 26 6.18 -10.03 -6.45
N LEU A 27 5.41 -10.99 -5.94
CA LEU A 27 5.15 -12.26 -6.64
C LEU A 27 4.40 -12.04 -7.95
N GLU A 28 3.53 -11.04 -8.00
CA GLU A 28 2.82 -10.62 -9.22
C GLU A 28 3.69 -9.79 -10.19
N GLY A 29 4.96 -9.52 -9.84
CA GLY A 29 5.89 -8.77 -10.69
C GLY A 29 5.83 -7.25 -10.53
N PHE A 30 5.07 -6.71 -9.57
CA PHE A 30 5.06 -5.29 -9.29
C PHE A 30 6.38 -4.85 -8.62
N VAL A 31 6.87 -3.68 -9.03
CA VAL A 31 8.01 -3.03 -8.38
C VAL A 31 7.54 -2.40 -7.06
N VAL A 32 7.64 -3.17 -5.99
CA VAL A 32 7.28 -2.71 -4.63
C VAL A 32 8.50 -2.09 -3.99
N GLN A 33 8.46 -0.78 -3.75
CA GLN A 33 9.52 -0.11 -3.00
C GLN A 33 9.52 -0.57 -1.53
N LYS A 34 10.70 -0.68 -0.92
CA LYS A 34 10.81 -1.04 0.51
C LYS A 34 10.09 0.02 1.37
N ASP A 35 9.49 -0.42 2.47
CA ASP A 35 8.88 0.50 3.44
C ASP A 35 9.88 1.61 3.81
N GLY A 36 9.51 2.86 3.55
CA GLY A 36 10.39 4.04 3.71
C GLY A 36 11.01 4.58 2.43
N ALA A 37 10.77 3.97 1.28
CA ALA A 37 11.15 4.57 0.01
C ALA A 37 10.44 5.92 -0.16
N VAL A 38 11.24 6.91 -0.55
CA VAL A 38 10.82 8.31 -0.63
C VAL A 38 9.52 8.38 -1.41
N LYS A 39 8.43 8.76 -0.72
CA LYS A 39 7.16 9.00 -1.38
C LYS A 39 7.40 10.12 -2.39
N LYS A 40 7.42 9.77 -3.68
CA LYS A 40 7.60 10.72 -4.78
C LYS A 40 6.63 11.91 -4.67
N HIS A 41 5.46 11.68 -4.08
CA HIS A 41 4.44 12.69 -3.85
C HIS A 41 4.17 12.85 -2.35
N ALA A 42 4.09 14.11 -1.90
CA ALA A 42 3.85 14.45 -0.51
C ALA A 42 2.48 13.98 0.01
N SER A 43 1.48 13.85 -0.88
CA SER A 43 0.14 13.38 -0.55
C SER A 43 -0.47 12.53 -1.67
N ARG A 44 -1.55 11.79 -1.34
CA ARG A 44 -2.34 11.04 -2.32
C ARG A 44 -2.97 11.96 -3.37
N GLU A 45 -3.47 13.12 -2.94
CA GLU A 45 -4.03 14.14 -3.83
C GLU A 45 -2.99 14.64 -4.84
N ALA A 46 -1.77 14.92 -4.38
CA ALA A 46 -0.68 15.33 -5.26
C ALA A 46 -0.32 14.25 -6.29
N ALA A 47 -0.38 12.97 -5.90
CA ALA A 47 -0.18 11.87 -6.85
C ALA A 47 -1.31 11.80 -7.89
N VAL A 48 -2.57 11.99 -7.47
CA VAL A 48 -3.71 11.99 -8.40
C VAL A 48 -3.57 13.14 -9.40
N ILE A 49 -3.33 14.37 -8.93
CA ILE A 49 -3.15 15.54 -9.80
C ILE A 49 -2.02 15.32 -10.82
N ALA A 50 -0.88 14.76 -10.37
CA ALA A 50 0.28 14.52 -11.23
C ALA A 50 0.02 13.50 -12.35
N HIS A 51 -0.90 12.56 -12.13
CA HIS A 51 -1.21 11.48 -13.07
C HIS A 51 -2.54 11.66 -13.82
N THR A 52 -3.40 12.59 -13.40
CA THR A 52 -4.60 12.96 -14.15
C THR A 52 -4.25 13.87 -15.31
N ARG A 53 -4.69 13.50 -16.53
CA ARG A 53 -4.54 14.33 -17.73
C ARG A 53 -5.35 15.60 -17.55
N GLN A 54 -4.72 16.78 -17.62
CA GLN A 54 -5.45 18.04 -17.59
C GLN A 54 -6.39 18.09 -18.80
N VAL A 55 -7.69 18.08 -18.53
CA VAL A 55 -8.69 18.41 -19.55
C VAL A 55 -8.51 19.89 -19.82
N LYS A 56 -7.91 20.24 -20.98
CA LYS A 56 -7.89 21.63 -21.44
C LYS A 56 -9.35 22.05 -21.65
N THR A 57 -9.90 22.83 -20.72
CA THR A 57 -11.11 23.59 -20.97
C THR A 57 -10.79 24.56 -22.10
N LYS A 58 -11.38 24.30 -23.28
CA LYS A 58 -11.36 25.25 -24.40
C LYS A 58 -12.08 26.52 -23.92
N ALA A 59 -11.37 27.64 -23.95
CA ALA A 59 -11.95 28.98 -23.85
C ALA A 59 -12.82 29.27 -25.07
#